data_AF-A0AB39VM58-F1
#
_entry.id   AF-A0AB39VM58-F1
#
_cell.length_a   1.000
_cell.length_b   1.000
_cell.length_c   1.000
_cell.angle_alpha   90.00
_cell.angle_beta   90.00
_cell.angle_gamma   90.00
#
_symmetry.space_group_name_H-M   'P 1'
#
loop_
_entity.id
_entity.type
_entity.pdbx_description
1 polymer ?
#
loop_
_entity_poly.entity_id
_entity_poly.type
_entity_poly.pdbx_seq_one_letter_code
_entity_poly.pdbx_strand_id
1 'polypeptide(L)'
;MNLLDSFTVERLEDLVAYSIDNEVAILAKIALAVKLVENQHVRLEVNSGVNNWVQCSEQAYKRCKLEGKVVRKLYELPQIPQPPDGWVMVPKEPTIEMREAFHKSYEDFENCIGECPDSQWSAMLAAAPKPDHIVAANEKVSDVSLINEGNNGWIKCSDRMPEPCEPVNFYVPGSVEDDIPGSSYNGHWDDSSWLQDATLTGLEDSLPLRKGAIVTHWMPLPAAPKPE
;
A
#
# COMPACT_ATOMS: atom_id res chain seq x y z
N MET A 1 10.58 11.98 -14.90
CA MET A 1 11.95 12.02 -14.34
C MET A 1 11.88 12.91 -13.11
N ASN A 2 12.12 12.40 -11.90
CA ASN A 2 12.04 13.24 -10.70
C ASN A 2 13.29 14.15 -10.68
N LEU A 3 13.11 15.44 -10.47
CA LEU A 3 14.21 16.41 -10.43
C LEU A 3 15.25 16.03 -9.36
N LEU A 4 14.82 15.40 -8.26
CA LEU A 4 15.70 14.88 -7.22
C LEU A 4 16.61 13.72 -7.69
N ASP A 5 16.25 12.97 -8.74
CA ASP A 5 17.09 11.87 -9.23
C ASP A 5 18.35 12.35 -9.93
N SER A 6 18.41 13.64 -10.28
CA SER A 6 19.60 14.27 -10.85
C SER A 6 20.68 14.63 -9.81
N PHE A 7 20.35 14.54 -8.52
CA PHE A 7 21.25 14.86 -7.41
C PHE A 7 21.61 13.58 -6.64
N THR A 8 22.91 13.37 -6.44
CA THR A 8 23.42 12.32 -5.54
C THR A 8 23.47 12.84 -4.10
N VAL A 9 23.39 11.94 -3.12
CA VAL A 9 23.52 12.28 -1.68
C VAL A 9 24.83 13.04 -1.43
N GLU A 10 25.94 12.56 -1.98
CA GLU A 10 27.27 13.20 -1.90
C GLU A 10 27.26 14.64 -2.42
N ARG A 11 26.62 14.90 -3.57
CA ARG A 11 26.52 16.26 -4.13
C ARG A 11 25.67 17.19 -3.26
N LEU A 12 24.68 16.64 -2.57
CA LEU A 12 23.85 17.42 -1.64
C LEU A 12 24.60 17.72 -0.35
N GLU A 13 25.37 16.77 0.18
CA GLU A 13 26.26 17.01 1.34
C GLU A 13 27.30 18.10 1.04
N ASP A 14 27.91 18.09 -0.15
CA ASP A 14 28.83 19.12 -0.60
C ASP A 14 28.16 20.49 -0.68
N LEU A 15 26.94 20.56 -1.23
CA LEU A 15 26.17 21.81 -1.28
C LEU A 15 25.81 22.32 0.11
N VAL A 16 25.50 21.43 1.05
CA VAL A 16 25.24 21.83 2.45
C VAL A 16 26.50 22.35 3.13
N ALA A 17 27.65 21.72 2.88
CA ALA A 17 28.91 22.05 3.55
C ALA A 17 29.59 23.31 2.99
N TYR A 18 29.50 23.55 1.68
CA TYR A 18 30.28 24.56 0.98
C TYR A 18 29.46 25.70 0.36
N SER A 19 28.13 25.67 0.44
CA SER A 19 27.31 26.78 -0.07
C SER A 19 27.48 28.03 0.78
N ILE A 20 27.83 29.13 0.09
CA ILE A 20 27.88 30.48 0.67
C ILE A 20 26.46 31.07 0.77
N ASP A 21 25.55 30.60 -0.07
CA ASP A 21 24.14 31.00 -0.07
C ASP A 21 23.35 30.14 0.91
N ASN A 22 22.70 30.81 1.86
CA ASN A 22 21.93 30.18 2.92
C ASN A 22 20.64 29.52 2.40
N GLU A 23 20.00 30.09 1.38
CA GLU A 23 18.79 29.49 0.78
C GLU A 23 19.14 28.20 0.04
N VAL A 24 20.24 28.20 -0.70
CA VAL A 24 20.76 26.99 -1.37
C VAL A 24 21.17 25.93 -0.36
N ALA A 25 21.80 26.31 0.75
CA ALA A 25 22.16 25.38 1.81
C ALA A 25 20.91 24.76 2.49
N ILE A 26 19.87 25.56 2.73
CA ILE A 26 18.60 25.07 3.32
C ILE A 26 17.88 24.13 2.35
N LEU A 27 17.78 24.49 1.07
CA LEU A 27 17.18 23.63 0.05
C LEU A 27 17.97 22.33 -0.12
N ALA A 28 19.30 22.39 -0.09
CA ALA A 28 20.15 21.20 -0.13
C ALA A 28 19.94 20.30 1.10
N LYS A 29 19.76 20.87 2.30
CA LYS A 29 19.41 20.10 3.52
C LYS A 29 18.06 19.40 3.38
N ILE A 30 17.05 20.07 2.85
CA ILE A 30 15.72 19.48 2.64
C ILE A 30 15.81 18.36 1.60
N ALA A 31 16.46 18.61 0.46
CA ALA A 31 16.66 17.61 -0.58
C ALA A 31 17.48 16.40 -0.07
N LEU A 32 18.49 16.64 0.78
CA LEU A 32 19.28 15.60 1.42
C LEU A 32 18.42 14.74 2.36
N ALA A 33 17.60 15.38 3.22
CA ALA A 33 16.71 14.67 4.11
C ALA A 33 15.70 13.80 3.34
N VAL A 34 15.13 14.33 2.26
CA VAL A 34 14.20 13.58 1.39
C VAL A 34 14.91 12.39 0.74
N LYS A 35 16.12 12.57 0.19
CA LYS A 35 16.88 11.45 -0.41
C LYS A 35 17.33 10.40 0.61
N LEU A 36 17.67 10.81 1.84
CA LEU A 36 18.00 9.87 2.90
C LEU A 36 16.79 9.03 3.30
N VAL A 37 15.60 9.63 3.43
CA VAL A 37 14.36 8.90 3.71
C VAL A 37 14.01 7.94 2.56
N GLU A 38 14.13 8.38 1.31
CA GLU A 38 13.93 7.50 0.15
C GLU A 38 14.88 6.31 0.14
N ASN A 39 16.15 6.49 0.54
CA ASN A 39 17.14 5.41 0.60
C ASN A 39 16.97 4.51 1.83
N GLN A 40 16.44 5.03 2.93
CA GLN A 40 16.23 4.27 4.17
C GLN A 40 15.20 3.15 4.01
N HIS A 41 14.32 3.29 3.02
CA HIS A 41 13.28 2.34 2.68
C HIS A 41 13.62 1.52 1.44
N VAL A 42 14.90 1.38 1.09
CA VAL A 42 15.33 0.61 -0.07
C VAL A 42 16.12 -0.61 0.37
N ARG A 43 15.59 -1.80 0.05
CA ARG A 43 16.36 -3.05 0.11
C ARG A 43 16.91 -3.38 -1.28
N LEU A 44 18.21 -3.56 -1.35
CA LEU A 44 18.91 -3.99 -2.57
C LEU A 44 19.26 -5.46 -2.43
N GLU A 45 18.87 -6.25 -3.41
CA GLU A 45 19.09 -7.69 -3.38
C GLU A 45 19.73 -8.18 -4.68
N VAL A 46 20.63 -9.14 -4.53
CA VAL A 46 21.29 -9.83 -5.63
C VAL A 46 20.88 -11.29 -5.59
N ASN A 47 20.61 -11.86 -6.75
CA ASN A 47 20.33 -13.29 -6.88
C ASN A 47 21.64 -14.08 -6.69
N SER A 48 21.64 -14.98 -5.70
CA SER A 48 22.77 -15.85 -5.37
C SER A 48 22.59 -17.29 -5.91
N GLY A 49 21.59 -17.53 -6.77
CA GLY A 49 21.25 -18.85 -7.32
C GLY A 49 19.74 -19.02 -7.58
N VAL A 50 19.37 -20.21 -8.09
CA VAL A 50 18.07 -20.62 -8.66
C VAL A 50 16.82 -19.92 -8.10
N ASN A 51 16.75 -19.64 -6.79
CA ASN A 51 15.74 -18.74 -6.23
C ASN A 51 16.14 -18.04 -4.92
N ASN A 52 17.44 -17.81 -4.69
CA ASN A 52 17.92 -17.23 -3.43
C ASN A 52 18.32 -15.77 -3.62
N TRP A 53 17.70 -14.88 -2.84
CA TRP A 53 17.94 -13.43 -2.87
C TRP A 53 18.62 -13.00 -1.59
N VAL A 54 19.76 -12.34 -1.73
CA VAL A 54 20.56 -11.89 -0.59
C VAL A 54 20.60 -10.38 -0.60
N GLN A 55 20.21 -9.77 0.53
CA GLN A 55 20.35 -8.34 0.73
C GLN A 55 21.84 -7.96 0.68
N CYS A 56 22.15 -6.92 -0.08
CA CYS A 56 23.52 -6.49 -0.33
C CYS A 56 23.64 -4.96 -0.22
N SER A 57 24.87 -4.47 -0.04
CA SER A 57 25.16 -3.04 -0.08
C SER A 57 24.98 -2.46 -1.49
N GLU A 58 24.81 -1.14 -1.59
CA GLU A 58 24.67 -0.46 -2.88
C GLU A 58 25.87 -0.66 -3.81
N GLN A 59 27.07 -0.73 -3.24
CA GLN A 59 28.31 -1.00 -3.98
C GLN A 59 28.31 -2.42 -4.57
N ALA A 60 27.88 -3.41 -3.78
CA ALA A 60 27.76 -4.80 -4.24
C ALA A 60 26.67 -4.95 -5.30
N TYR A 61 25.54 -4.25 -5.13
CA TYR A 61 24.45 -4.17 -6.11
C TYR A 61 24.94 -3.61 -7.45
N LYS A 62 25.64 -2.45 -7.44
CA LYS A 62 26.20 -1.83 -8.65
C LYS A 62 27.21 -2.74 -9.35
N ARG A 63 28.11 -3.38 -8.60
CA ARG A 63 29.09 -4.34 -9.14
C ARG A 63 28.41 -5.55 -9.77
N CYS A 64 27.46 -6.18 -9.08
CA CYS A 64 26.75 -7.35 -9.60
C CYS A 64 25.90 -7.01 -10.83
N LYS A 65 25.32 -5.80 -10.87
CA LYS A 65 24.59 -5.29 -12.04
C LYS A 65 25.52 -5.12 -13.26
N LEU A 66 26.73 -4.60 -13.05
CA LEU A 66 27.75 -4.47 -14.10
C LEU A 66 28.29 -5.83 -14.58
N GLU A 67 28.40 -6.80 -13.67
CA GLU A 67 28.76 -8.19 -13.98
C GLU A 67 27.62 -8.99 -14.68
N GLY A 68 26.45 -8.37 -14.91
CA GLY A 68 25.32 -9.01 -15.58
C GLY A 68 24.51 -9.97 -14.70
N LYS A 69 24.68 -9.93 -13.38
CA LYS A 69 23.89 -10.74 -12.44
C LYS A 69 22.50 -10.15 -12.26
N VAL A 70 21.53 -11.00 -11.93
CA VAL A 70 20.15 -10.58 -11.66
C VAL A 70 20.10 -9.85 -10.32
N VAL A 71 19.62 -8.61 -10.33
CA VAL A 71 19.51 -7.73 -9.16
C VAL A 71 18.11 -7.12 -9.08
N ARG A 72 17.64 -6.81 -7.88
CA ARG A 72 16.35 -6.11 -7.67
C ARG A 72 16.44 -5.05 -6.57
N LYS A 73 15.65 -4.00 -6.73
CA LYS A 73 15.47 -2.91 -5.77
C LYS A 73 14.04 -2.99 -5.24
N LEU A 74 13.90 -3.22 -3.93
CA LEU A 74 12.61 -3.31 -3.23
C LEU A 74 12.43 -2.07 -2.35
N TYR A 75 11.19 -1.59 -2.25
CA TYR A 75 10.81 -0.46 -1.42
C TYR A 75 10.04 -0.96 -0.20
N GLU A 76 10.49 -0.60 0.99
CA GLU A 76 9.84 -0.92 2.26
C GLU A 76 8.89 0.20 2.64
N LEU A 77 7.73 -0.15 3.22
CA LEU A 77 6.88 0.87 3.80
C LEU A 77 7.57 1.46 5.04
N PRO A 78 7.47 2.78 5.27
CA PRO A 78 7.96 3.38 6.51
C PRO A 78 7.30 2.72 7.71
N GLN A 79 8.13 2.31 8.68
CA GLN A 79 7.62 1.76 9.93
C GLN A 79 6.87 2.87 10.67
N ILE A 80 5.60 2.62 10.99
CA ILE A 80 4.79 3.53 11.80
C ILE A 80 5.46 3.61 13.18
N PRO A 81 5.78 4.81 13.69
CA PRO A 81 6.38 4.95 15.01
C PRO A 81 5.45 4.31 16.05
N GLN A 82 5.98 3.36 16.81
CA GLN A 82 5.22 2.76 17.90
C GLN A 82 4.99 3.83 19.00
N PRO A 83 3.79 3.89 19.60
CA PRO A 83 3.55 4.81 20.70
C PRO A 83 4.51 4.50 21.86
N PRO A 84 4.95 5.51 22.64
CA PRO A 84 5.79 5.29 23.81
C PRO A 84 5.12 4.36 24.83
N ASP A 85 5.94 3.72 25.67
CA ASP A 85 5.43 2.87 26.74
C ASP A 85 4.45 3.63 27.66
N GLY A 86 3.33 3.00 28.00
CA GLY A 86 2.23 3.63 28.74
C GLY A 86 1.29 4.55 27.93
N TRP A 87 1.51 4.72 26.63
CA TRP A 87 0.60 5.46 25.75
C TRP A 87 -0.20 4.51 24.86
N VAL A 88 -1.50 4.77 24.72
CA VAL A 88 -2.39 4.04 23.82
C VAL A 88 -2.96 5.00 22.77
N MET A 89 -3.02 4.56 21.51
CA MET A 89 -3.65 5.36 20.46
C MET A 89 -5.16 5.27 20.57
N VAL A 90 -5.82 6.43 20.57
CA VAL A 90 -7.28 6.55 20.57
C VAL A 90 -7.73 7.58 19.54
N PRO A 91 -8.94 7.45 18.99
CA PRO A 91 -9.54 8.49 18.15
C PRO A 91 -9.59 9.84 18.86
N LYS A 92 -9.37 10.93 18.11
CA LYS A 92 -9.48 12.29 18.62
C LYS A 92 -10.90 12.59 19.13
N GLU A 93 -11.90 12.06 18.43
CA GLU A 93 -13.31 12.13 18.82
C GLU A 93 -13.77 10.73 19.24
N PRO A 94 -14.42 10.57 20.41
CA PRO A 94 -14.92 9.26 20.84
C PRO A 94 -15.88 8.67 19.82
N THR A 95 -15.69 7.39 19.48
CA THR A 95 -16.62 6.67 18.59
C THR A 95 -17.95 6.40 19.29
N ILE A 96 -18.95 5.93 18.53
CA ILE A 96 -20.25 5.57 19.08
C ILE A 96 -20.10 4.49 20.15
N GLU A 97 -19.28 3.47 19.86
CA GLU A 97 -18.99 2.35 20.75
C GLU A 97 -18.31 2.81 22.04
N MET A 98 -17.39 3.77 21.94
CA MET A 98 -16.76 4.38 23.12
C MET A 98 -17.78 5.13 23.98
N ARG A 99 -18.73 5.85 23.37
CA ARG A 99 -19.79 6.57 24.10
C ARG A 99 -20.78 5.61 24.74
N GLU A 100 -21.16 4.53 24.06
CA GLU A 100 -22.03 3.48 24.62
C GLU A 100 -21.35 2.77 25.79
N ALA A 101 -20.06 2.46 25.68
CA ALA A 101 -19.28 1.87 26.76
C ALA A 101 -19.23 2.79 27.99
N PHE A 102 -19.11 4.11 27.78
CA PHE A 102 -19.20 5.09 28.85
C PHE A 102 -20.57 5.05 29.55
N HIS A 103 -21.68 5.14 28.80
CA HIS A 103 -23.03 5.13 29.38
C HIS A 103 -23.29 3.85 30.17
N LYS A 104 -22.91 2.69 29.63
CA LYS A 104 -23.05 1.41 30.32
C LYS A 104 -22.26 1.37 31.63
N SER A 105 -20.99 1.78 31.61
CA SER A 105 -20.18 1.82 32.82
C SER A 105 -20.68 2.85 33.83
N TYR A 106 -21.35 3.91 33.38
CA TYR A 106 -21.97 4.90 34.25
C TYR A 106 -23.23 4.35 34.94
N GLU A 107 -24.07 3.60 34.21
CA GLU A 107 -25.20 2.88 34.81
C GLU A 107 -24.75 1.82 35.82
N ASP A 108 -23.66 1.09 35.54
CA ASP A 108 -23.07 0.14 36.49
C ASP A 108 -22.66 0.84 37.79
N PHE A 109 -22.02 2.03 37.68
CA PHE A 109 -21.65 2.84 38.85
C PHE A 109 -22.88 3.30 39.65
N GLU A 110 -23.96 3.73 39.00
CA GLU A 110 -25.21 4.09 39.69
C GLU A 110 -25.83 2.89 40.43
N ASN A 111 -25.56 1.66 39.97
CA ASN A 111 -25.93 0.41 40.63
C ASN A 111 -24.89 -0.08 41.66
N CYS A 112 -23.95 0.78 42.08
CA CYS A 112 -22.86 0.47 43.01
C CYS A 112 -21.88 -0.62 42.51
N ILE A 113 -21.70 -0.73 41.18
CA ILE A 113 -20.76 -1.64 40.54
C ILE A 113 -19.67 -0.80 39.85
N GLY A 114 -18.43 -0.88 40.35
CA GLY A 114 -17.26 -0.16 39.80
C GLY A 114 -17.01 1.22 40.43
N GLU A 115 -15.98 1.91 39.93
CA GLU A 115 -15.49 3.19 40.44
C GLU A 115 -15.48 4.26 39.34
N CYS A 116 -16.00 5.45 39.65
CA CYS A 116 -15.97 6.62 38.78
C CYS A 116 -14.76 7.51 39.11
N PRO A 117 -13.94 7.97 38.13
CA PRO A 117 -14.10 7.86 36.67
C PRO A 117 -13.34 6.69 36.01
N ASP A 118 -12.56 5.92 36.77
CA ASP A 118 -11.56 4.99 36.23
C ASP A 118 -12.19 3.80 35.48
N SER A 119 -13.37 3.35 35.92
CA SER A 119 -14.10 2.27 35.25
C SER A 119 -14.65 2.72 33.90
N GLN A 120 -15.18 3.95 33.81
CA GLN A 120 -15.67 4.51 32.56
C GLN A 120 -14.52 4.71 31.57
N TRP A 121 -13.39 5.25 32.04
CA TRP A 121 -12.21 5.44 31.20
C TRP A 121 -11.67 4.10 30.67
N SER A 122 -11.57 3.09 31.53
CA SER A 122 -11.14 1.74 31.14
C SER A 122 -12.08 1.10 30.13
N ALA A 123 -13.40 1.27 30.30
CA ALA A 123 -14.41 0.78 29.36
C ALA A 123 -14.30 1.48 28.00
N MET A 124 -14.08 2.79 27.98
CA MET A 124 -13.86 3.56 26.76
C MET A 124 -12.59 3.13 26.03
N LEU A 125 -11.48 2.91 26.74
CA LEU A 125 -10.24 2.42 26.14
C LEU A 125 -10.39 1.00 25.59
N ALA A 126 -11.16 0.13 26.26
CA ALA A 126 -11.43 -1.23 25.79
C ALA A 126 -12.31 -1.25 24.53
N ALA A 127 -13.24 -0.29 24.42
CA ALA A 127 -14.10 -0.09 23.25
C ALA A 127 -13.43 0.73 22.13
N ALA A 128 -12.30 1.37 22.40
CA ALA A 128 -11.57 2.13 21.40
C ALA A 128 -11.13 1.22 20.25
N PRO A 129 -11.23 1.67 19.00
CA PRO A 129 -10.76 0.91 17.86
C PRO A 129 -9.25 0.68 18.00
N LYS A 130 -8.85 -0.59 18.12
CA LYS A 130 -7.44 -0.94 18.23
C LYS A 130 -6.75 -0.73 16.88
N PRO A 131 -5.54 -0.13 16.87
CA PRO A 131 -4.77 0.05 15.64
C PRO A 131 -4.33 -1.26 14.96
N ASP A 132 -4.59 -2.42 15.58
CA ASP A 132 -4.40 -3.74 14.97
C ASP A 132 -5.33 -3.99 13.75
N HIS A 133 -6.22 -3.06 13.45
CA HIS A 133 -7.10 -3.13 12.29
C HIS A 133 -7.16 -1.81 11.50
N ILE A 134 -6.07 -1.47 10.80
CA ILE A 134 -6.20 -0.79 9.49
C ILE A 134 -6.88 -1.74 8.45
N VAL A 135 -7.25 -2.96 8.85
CA VAL A 135 -7.89 -3.98 8.00
C VAL A 135 -9.39 -4.22 8.30
N ALA A 136 -10.01 -3.65 9.35
CA ALA A 136 -11.39 -4.07 9.72
C ALA A 136 -12.37 -2.99 10.24
N ALA A 137 -12.17 -1.71 9.94
CA ALA A 137 -13.17 -0.69 10.24
C ALA A 137 -13.72 -0.08 8.94
N ASN A 138 -14.65 -0.79 8.31
CA ASN A 138 -15.60 -0.19 7.35
C ASN A 138 -16.89 -1.03 7.22
N GLU A 139 -17.35 -1.64 8.30
CA GLU A 139 -18.70 -2.20 8.37
C GLU A 139 -19.62 -1.26 9.14
N LYS A 140 -20.76 -0.96 8.50
CA LYS A 140 -21.91 -0.16 8.95
C LYS A 140 -21.88 1.34 8.64
N VAL A 141 -22.05 1.68 7.37
CA VAL A 141 -23.03 2.72 6.99
C VAL A 141 -23.77 2.23 5.75
N SER A 142 -25.07 1.98 5.93
CA SER A 142 -26.04 1.69 4.90
C SER A 142 -26.43 3.00 4.19
N ASP A 143 -25.70 3.37 3.14
CA ASP A 143 -26.25 4.18 2.05
C ASP A 143 -25.39 4.02 0.77
N VAL A 144 -26.04 3.72 -0.35
CA VAL A 144 -25.48 3.04 -1.53
C VAL A 144 -24.86 4.03 -2.53
N SER A 145 -24.10 5.05 -2.10
CA SER A 145 -23.61 6.08 -3.04
C SER A 145 -22.16 6.55 -2.92
N LEU A 146 -21.32 6.01 -2.02
CA LEU A 146 -19.94 6.49 -1.85
C LEU A 146 -18.85 5.40 -1.68
N ILE A 147 -19.05 4.22 -2.26
CA ILE A 147 -17.98 3.20 -2.35
C ILE A 147 -17.02 3.56 -3.49
N ASN A 148 -15.98 4.38 -3.25
CA ASN A 148 -14.78 4.37 -4.10
C ASN A 148 -13.50 5.08 -3.61
N GLU A 149 -13.31 5.37 -2.32
CA GLU A 149 -12.06 6.07 -1.88
C GLU A 149 -11.16 5.27 -0.91
N GLY A 150 -11.48 4.01 -0.60
CA GLY A 150 -10.66 3.17 0.29
C GLY A 150 -9.76 2.13 -0.38
N ASN A 151 -9.92 1.87 -1.69
CA ASN A 151 -9.34 0.67 -2.33
C ASN A 151 -8.57 0.95 -3.64
N ASN A 152 -8.01 2.15 -3.83
CA ASN A 152 -7.28 2.54 -5.05
C ASN A 152 -8.00 2.18 -6.38
N GLY A 153 -9.33 2.04 -6.37
CA GLY A 153 -10.15 1.64 -7.53
C GLY A 153 -10.32 0.14 -7.79
N TRP A 154 -9.73 -0.76 -6.98
CA TRP A 154 -9.83 -2.22 -7.16
C TRP A 154 -11.08 -2.82 -6.49
N ILE A 155 -11.78 -3.66 -7.24
CA ILE A 155 -13.05 -4.33 -6.94
C ILE A 155 -12.81 -5.84 -6.94
N LYS A 156 -13.24 -6.56 -5.90
CA LYS A 156 -13.14 -8.03 -5.87
C LYS A 156 -14.13 -8.65 -6.84
N CYS A 157 -13.70 -9.69 -7.54
CA CYS A 157 -14.58 -10.46 -8.42
C CYS A 157 -15.74 -11.13 -7.66
N SER A 158 -15.56 -11.46 -6.37
CA SER A 158 -16.62 -11.98 -5.49
C SER A 158 -17.70 -10.96 -5.18
N ASP A 159 -17.35 -9.67 -5.18
CA ASP A 159 -18.27 -8.60 -4.78
C ASP A 159 -19.05 -8.11 -6.00
N ARG A 160 -18.34 -7.93 -7.13
CA ARG A 160 -18.91 -7.54 -8.41
C ARG A 160 -18.00 -7.98 -9.54
N MET A 161 -18.56 -8.59 -10.57
CA MET A 161 -17.87 -8.81 -11.85
C MET A 161 -17.98 -7.56 -12.74
N PRO A 162 -16.99 -7.27 -13.60
CA PRO A 162 -17.14 -6.22 -14.61
C PRO A 162 -18.23 -6.60 -15.62
N GLU A 163 -18.71 -5.63 -16.38
CA GLU A 163 -19.64 -5.93 -17.46
C GLU A 163 -18.94 -6.82 -18.52
N PRO A 164 -19.66 -7.75 -19.16
CA PRO A 164 -19.09 -8.57 -20.21
C PRO A 164 -18.46 -7.70 -21.31
N CYS A 165 -17.25 -8.06 -21.72
CA CYS A 165 -16.44 -7.33 -22.70
C CYS A 165 -16.03 -5.90 -22.29
N GLU A 166 -16.15 -5.55 -20.99
CA GLU A 166 -15.61 -4.30 -20.48
C GLU A 166 -14.08 -4.40 -20.31
N PRO A 167 -13.31 -3.47 -20.90
CA PRO A 167 -11.86 -3.46 -20.76
C PRO A 167 -11.46 -2.97 -19.36
N VAL A 168 -10.79 -3.84 -18.62
CA VAL A 168 -10.40 -3.62 -17.22
C VAL A 168 -8.95 -4.06 -17.00
N ASN A 169 -8.35 -3.54 -15.92
CA ASN A 169 -7.17 -4.16 -15.34
C ASN A 169 -7.62 -5.19 -14.32
N PHE A 170 -6.99 -6.37 -14.29
CA PHE A 170 -7.32 -7.42 -13.34
C PHE A 170 -6.06 -8.06 -12.75
N TYR A 171 -6.17 -8.62 -11.54
CA TYR A 171 -5.04 -9.17 -10.78
C TYR A 171 -5.16 -10.68 -10.61
N VAL A 172 -4.07 -11.38 -10.91
CA VAL A 172 -3.90 -12.82 -10.70
C VAL A 172 -2.82 -13.04 -9.63
N PRO A 173 -3.08 -13.78 -8.54
CA PRO A 173 -2.14 -14.00 -7.43
C PRO A 173 -0.98 -14.95 -7.79
N GLY A 174 -0.91 -15.42 -9.03
CA GLY A 174 0.08 -16.37 -9.52
C GLY A 174 -0.26 -17.82 -9.19
N SER A 175 0.24 -18.74 -9.99
CA SER A 175 0.08 -20.20 -9.80
C SER A 175 1.42 -20.88 -10.04
N VAL A 176 1.86 -21.68 -9.06
CA VAL A 176 3.09 -22.49 -9.15
C VAL A 176 2.87 -23.69 -10.08
N GLU A 177 1.62 -24.18 -10.20
CA GLU A 177 1.27 -25.32 -11.05
C GLU A 177 1.28 -24.94 -12.55
N ASP A 178 0.94 -23.69 -12.87
CA ASP A 178 0.75 -23.23 -14.26
C ASP A 178 1.80 -22.21 -14.74
N ASP A 179 2.85 -21.99 -13.93
CA ASP A 179 3.93 -21.03 -14.15
C ASP A 179 3.40 -19.62 -14.50
N ILE A 180 2.41 -19.16 -13.72
CA ILE A 180 1.78 -17.86 -13.90
C ILE A 180 2.36 -16.91 -12.86
N PRO A 181 3.09 -15.85 -13.25
CA PRO A 181 3.59 -14.87 -12.30
C PRO A 181 2.42 -14.09 -11.70
N GLY A 182 2.47 -13.85 -10.39
CA GLY A 182 1.49 -12.98 -9.74
C GLY A 182 1.64 -11.55 -10.22
N SER A 183 0.69 -11.04 -11.01
CA SER A 183 0.77 -9.72 -11.64
C SER A 183 -0.61 -9.15 -11.97
N SER A 184 -0.65 -7.86 -12.25
CA SER A 184 -1.75 -7.19 -12.93
C SER A 184 -1.65 -7.38 -14.43
N TYR A 185 -2.79 -7.57 -15.09
CA TYR A 185 -2.95 -7.73 -16.53
C TYR A 185 -4.11 -6.88 -17.03
N ASN A 186 -4.15 -6.54 -18.32
CA ASN A 186 -5.29 -5.93 -18.97
C ASN A 186 -6.10 -6.99 -19.73
N GLY A 187 -7.41 -6.77 -19.83
CA GLY A 187 -8.31 -7.58 -20.64
C GLY A 187 -9.76 -7.44 -20.22
N HIS A 188 -10.56 -8.50 -20.37
CA HIS A 188 -11.99 -8.44 -20.09
C HIS A 188 -12.56 -9.79 -19.64
N TRP A 189 -13.77 -9.74 -19.09
CA TRP A 189 -14.56 -10.92 -18.74
C TRP A 189 -15.59 -11.18 -19.86
N ASP A 190 -15.73 -12.42 -20.34
CA ASP A 190 -16.66 -12.78 -21.44
C ASP A 190 -17.92 -13.55 -21.00
N ASP A 191 -18.27 -13.46 -19.71
CA ASP A 191 -19.32 -14.24 -19.03
C ASP A 191 -18.95 -15.71 -18.72
N SER A 192 -17.82 -16.20 -19.24
CA SER A 192 -17.36 -17.57 -19.02
C SER A 192 -15.91 -17.68 -18.54
N SER A 193 -15.05 -16.77 -18.96
CA SER A 193 -13.61 -16.79 -18.75
C SER A 193 -13.03 -15.38 -18.82
N TRP A 194 -11.88 -15.21 -18.16
CA TRP A 194 -11.09 -14.00 -18.27
C TRP A 194 -10.18 -14.10 -19.49
N LEU A 195 -10.22 -13.08 -20.34
CA LEU A 195 -9.42 -12.96 -21.55
C LEU A 195 -8.35 -11.92 -21.30
N GLN A 196 -7.10 -12.25 -21.63
CA GLN A 196 -5.98 -11.31 -21.54
C GLN A 196 -5.80 -10.60 -22.88
N ASP A 197 -5.78 -9.27 -22.84
CA ASP A 197 -5.51 -8.43 -23.99
C ASP A 197 -3.99 -8.27 -24.14
N ALA A 198 -3.35 -9.30 -24.73
CA ALA A 198 -1.94 -9.25 -25.07
C ALA A 198 -1.75 -8.21 -26.18
N THR A 199 -0.93 -7.20 -25.94
CA THR A 199 -0.75 -5.95 -26.70
C THR A 199 -0.28 -6.07 -28.17
N LEU A 200 -0.65 -7.11 -28.93
CA LEU A 200 -0.22 -7.30 -30.32
C LEU A 200 -1.23 -7.89 -31.31
N THR A 201 -2.47 -8.22 -30.93
CA THR A 201 -3.50 -8.68 -31.89
C THR A 201 -4.88 -8.18 -31.47
N GLY A 202 -5.77 -7.86 -32.42
CA GLY A 202 -7.07 -7.22 -32.12
C GLY A 202 -7.94 -8.02 -31.15
N LEU A 203 -9.04 -7.41 -30.66
CA LEU A 203 -10.01 -8.00 -29.72
C LEU A 203 -10.43 -9.45 -30.07
N GLU A 204 -10.42 -9.78 -31.36
CA GLU A 204 -10.80 -11.08 -31.93
C GLU A 204 -9.80 -12.22 -31.64
N ASP A 205 -8.57 -11.89 -31.25
CA ASP A 205 -7.48 -12.85 -30.96
C ASP A 205 -7.10 -12.90 -29.46
N SER A 206 -7.95 -12.36 -28.58
CA SER A 206 -7.70 -12.41 -27.13
C SER A 206 -7.72 -13.85 -26.64
N LEU A 207 -6.60 -14.30 -26.05
CA LEU A 207 -6.48 -15.66 -25.55
C LEU A 207 -7.06 -15.75 -24.14
N PRO A 208 -7.82 -16.82 -23.81
CA PRO A 208 -8.25 -17.06 -22.45
C PRO A 208 -7.01 -17.21 -21.57
N LEU A 209 -7.11 -16.72 -20.34
CA LEU A 209 -6.08 -16.94 -19.34
C LEU A 209 -5.79 -18.43 -19.21
N ARG A 210 -4.50 -18.74 -18.97
CA ARG A 210 -4.05 -20.11 -18.78
C ARG A 210 -4.92 -20.82 -17.75
N LYS A 211 -5.27 -22.08 -18.05
CA LYS A 211 -6.04 -22.95 -17.17
C LYS A 211 -5.41 -22.94 -15.77
N GLY A 212 -6.19 -22.58 -14.74
CA GLY A 212 -5.70 -22.44 -13.35
C GLY A 212 -5.50 -21.00 -12.87
N ALA A 213 -5.53 -20.01 -13.76
CA ALA A 213 -5.52 -18.59 -13.36
C ALA A 213 -6.83 -18.21 -12.65
N ILE A 214 -6.72 -17.74 -11.40
CA ILE A 214 -7.86 -17.20 -10.65
C ILE A 214 -7.68 -15.68 -10.57
N VAL A 215 -8.59 -14.95 -11.21
CA VAL A 215 -8.66 -13.50 -11.05
C VAL A 215 -9.37 -13.17 -9.74
N THR A 216 -8.75 -12.33 -8.92
CA THR A 216 -9.29 -12.00 -7.58
C THR A 216 -9.86 -10.58 -7.51
N HIS A 217 -9.27 -9.64 -8.24
CA HIS A 217 -9.65 -8.23 -8.25
C HIS A 217 -9.56 -7.65 -9.65
N TRP A 218 -10.38 -6.65 -9.95
CA TRP A 218 -10.34 -5.85 -11.18
C TRP A 218 -10.53 -4.37 -10.90
N MET A 219 -10.16 -3.50 -11.83
CA MET A 219 -10.44 -2.07 -11.77
C MET A 219 -10.70 -1.52 -13.18
N PRO A 220 -11.54 -0.49 -13.33
CA PRO A 220 -11.73 0.18 -14.61
C PRO A 220 -10.43 0.81 -15.09
N LEU A 221 -10.23 0.87 -16.41
CA LEU A 221 -9.08 1.56 -16.99
C LEU A 221 -9.14 3.07 -16.69
N PRO A 222 -8.01 3.72 -16.38
CA PRO A 222 -7.99 5.16 -16.20
C PRO A 222 -8.43 5.85 -17.49
N ALA A 223 -9.23 6.91 -17.37
CA ALA A 223 -9.62 7.71 -18.52
C ALA A 223 -8.37 8.20 -19.26
N ALA A 224 -8.40 8.13 -20.59
CA ALA A 224 -7.31 8.64 -21.41
C ALA A 224 -7.01 10.11 -21.03
N PRO A 225 -5.74 10.52 -21.02
CA PRO A 225 -5.38 11.92 -20.78
C PRO A 225 -6.15 12.81 -21.75
N LYS A 226 -6.77 13.88 -21.24
CA LYS A 226 -7.38 14.88 -22.11
C LYS A 226 -6.26 15.55 -22.90
N PRO A 227 -6.39 15.74 -24.23
CA PRO A 227 -5.42 16.51 -24.98
C PRO A 227 -5.39 17.95 -24.42
N GLU A 228 -4.20 18.45 -24.14
CA GLU A 228 -3.95 19.86 -23.79
C GLU A 228 -4.22 20.79 -24.97
#